data_AF-A0A0L7LKZ0-F1
#
_entry.id   AF-A0A0L7LKZ0-F1
#
_cell.length_a   1.000
_cell.length_b   1.000
_cell.length_c   1.000
_cell.angle_alpha   90.00
_cell.angle_beta   90.00
_cell.angle_gamma   90.00
#
_symmetry.space_group_name_H-M   'P 1'
#
loop_
_entity.id
_entity.type
_entity.pdbx_description
1 polymer ?
#
loop_
_entity_poly.entity_id
_entity_poly.type
_entity_poly.pdbx_seq_one_letter_code
_entity_poly.pdbx_strand_id
1 'polypeptide(L)'
;MNSNEGTSGDNEVYTDDPCLKVHCSAGRVCEIDEHGEAVCNCIKECPYETDSRRKVQPPLTADSSDGPTCDCYIHVTCLPQVCTNHNETWTSDCEVYRQRCLCLDHSELCRGPQYHHVQIEYYGTCREMPECSDDEMADFPRRMRDWLFNIMRDLAERRELTPHYLAMEREAESNLTRRWTNAAVWKWCDLDAHDNDRFVSRHELFPIRAPLLSLEHCIAPFLDKCDDDDDHRITLAEWGKCLQLDEYDLEDRCDEFTDESHDADA
;
A
#
# COMPACT_ATOMS: atom_id res chain seq x y z
N MET A 1 48.26 -49.93 -3.29
CA MET A 1 46.87 -49.85 -2.78
C MET A 1 46.96 -49.06 -1.49
N ASN A 2 46.94 -47.72 -1.53
CA ASN A 2 45.76 -46.82 -1.51
C ASN A 2 44.73 -47.24 -0.46
N SER A 3 44.17 -46.40 0.42
CA SER A 3 44.37 -44.98 0.77
C SER A 3 43.58 -44.72 2.06
N ASN A 4 44.05 -43.76 2.86
CA ASN A 4 43.29 -42.75 3.62
C ASN A 4 41.75 -42.90 3.71
N GLU A 5 41.21 -42.94 4.93
CA GLU A 5 39.88 -42.37 5.25
C GLU A 5 40.07 -41.27 6.30
N GLY A 6 39.93 -40.03 5.84
CA GLY A 6 39.85 -38.83 6.65
C GLY A 6 38.40 -38.40 6.85
N THR A 7 38.16 -37.81 8.02
CA THR A 7 37.26 -36.68 8.31
C THR A 7 35.88 -36.63 7.63
N SER A 8 34.82 -36.75 8.43
CA SER A 8 33.54 -36.07 8.18
C SER A 8 32.92 -35.71 9.52
N GLY A 9 33.45 -34.66 10.13
CA GLY A 9 32.78 -33.92 11.19
C GLY A 9 32.46 -32.56 10.59
N ASP A 10 31.44 -32.51 9.74
CA ASP A 10 30.90 -31.27 9.22
C ASP A 10 30.21 -30.55 10.38
N ASN A 11 30.98 -29.73 11.10
CA ASN A 11 30.42 -28.64 11.88
C ASN A 11 29.93 -27.60 10.86
N GLU A 12 28.71 -27.78 10.35
CA GLU A 12 27.96 -26.68 9.74
C GLU A 12 27.73 -25.63 10.83
N VAL A 13 28.57 -24.60 10.81
CA VAL A 13 28.28 -23.34 11.51
C VAL A 13 27.08 -22.75 10.80
N TYR A 14 25.89 -22.94 11.37
CA TYR A 14 24.71 -22.18 10.99
C TYR A 14 24.97 -20.72 11.38
N THR A 15 25.57 -19.96 10.48
CA THR A 15 25.55 -18.51 10.58
C THR A 15 24.11 -18.10 10.24
N ASP A 16 23.31 -17.81 11.26
CA ASP A 16 21.99 -17.22 11.07
C ASP A 16 22.14 -16.00 10.18
N ASP A 17 21.54 -16.04 8.98
CA ASP A 17 21.56 -14.92 8.04
C ASP A 17 20.88 -13.71 8.71
N PRO A 18 21.64 -12.63 9.00
CA PRO A 18 21.10 -11.46 9.69
C PRO A 18 19.96 -10.79 8.91
N CYS A 19 19.89 -10.96 7.60
CA CYS A 19 18.86 -10.38 6.76
C CYS A 19 17.51 -11.11 6.83
N LEU A 20 17.44 -12.33 7.40
CA LEU A 20 16.17 -13.08 7.50
C LEU A 20 15.14 -12.40 8.40
N LYS A 21 15.57 -11.53 9.33
CA LYS A 21 14.70 -10.83 10.29
C LYS A 21 14.64 -9.32 10.06
N VAL A 22 15.31 -8.81 9.03
CA VAL A 22 15.39 -7.37 8.75
C VAL A 22 14.38 -7.00 7.68
N HIS A 23 13.45 -6.12 8.03
CA HIS A 23 12.51 -5.51 7.10
C HIS A 23 13.03 -4.16 6.65
N CYS A 24 13.40 -4.07 5.37
CA CYS A 24 13.83 -2.81 4.76
C CYS A 24 12.63 -2.04 4.20
N SER A 25 12.72 -0.70 4.21
CA SER A 25 11.72 0.17 3.59
C SER A 25 11.59 -0.09 2.08
N ALA A 26 10.48 0.35 1.48
CA ALA A 26 10.27 0.23 0.04
C ALA A 26 11.45 0.79 -0.78
N GLY A 27 11.89 0.04 -1.80
CA GLY A 27 13.03 0.39 -2.66
C GLY A 27 14.40 0.02 -2.09
N ARG A 28 14.44 -0.61 -0.91
CA ARG A 28 15.66 -1.15 -0.30
C ARG A 28 15.65 -2.68 -0.25
N VAL A 29 16.82 -3.27 -0.24
CA VAL A 29 17.07 -4.70 -0.06
C VAL A 29 18.12 -4.89 1.03
N CYS A 30 17.94 -5.92 1.86
CA CYS A 30 18.92 -6.26 2.89
C CYS A 30 20.12 -6.95 2.25
N GLU A 31 21.32 -6.42 2.48
CA GLU A 31 22.60 -7.00 2.10
C GLU A 31 23.48 -7.06 3.35
N ILE A 32 24.29 -8.12 3.48
CA ILE A 32 25.26 -8.26 4.56
C ILE A 32 26.53 -7.48 4.18
N ASP A 33 27.01 -6.60 5.07
CA ASP A 33 28.21 -5.80 4.85
C ASP A 33 29.52 -6.60 5.11
N GLU A 34 30.67 -5.93 4.98
CA GLU A 34 31.99 -6.55 5.21
C GLU A 34 32.22 -7.00 6.67
N HIS A 35 31.43 -6.50 7.62
CA HIS A 35 31.51 -6.83 9.04
C HIS A 35 30.54 -7.94 9.45
N GLY A 36 29.69 -8.41 8.53
CA GLY A 36 28.66 -9.40 8.82
C GLY A 36 27.36 -8.80 9.34
N GLU A 37 27.15 -7.49 9.22
CA GLU A 37 25.96 -6.78 9.67
C GLU A 37 24.93 -6.65 8.54
N ALA A 38 23.64 -6.77 8.86
CA ALA A 38 22.56 -6.54 7.91
C ALA A 38 22.35 -5.05 7.64
N VAL A 39 22.45 -4.64 6.37
CA VAL A 39 22.29 -3.24 5.94
C VAL A 39 21.27 -3.14 4.81
N CYS A 40 20.35 -2.18 4.90
CA CYS A 40 19.34 -1.92 3.88
C CYS A 40 19.84 -0.95 2.80
N ASN A 41 20.33 -1.48 1.68
CA ASN A 41 20.81 -0.71 0.54
C ASN A 41 19.71 -0.48 -0.49
N CYS A 42 19.81 0.58 -1.29
CA CYS A 42 18.91 0.77 -2.43
C CYS A 42 19.01 -0.39 -3.42
N ILE A 43 17.86 -0.84 -3.94
CA ILE A 43 17.82 -1.92 -4.91
C ILE A 43 18.56 -1.52 -6.19
N LYS A 44 19.49 -2.38 -6.64
CA LYS A 44 20.35 -2.09 -7.79
C LYS A 44 19.57 -2.17 -9.11
N GLU A 45 18.74 -3.20 -9.23
CA GLU A 45 17.92 -3.50 -10.40
C GLU A 45 16.60 -4.14 -9.95
N CYS A 46 15.49 -3.71 -10.54
CA CYS A 46 14.18 -4.25 -10.20
C CYS A 46 13.98 -5.63 -10.84
N PRO A 47 13.57 -6.66 -10.05
CA PRO A 47 13.33 -7.99 -10.59
C PRO A 47 12.15 -7.97 -11.56
N TYR A 48 12.19 -8.85 -12.56
CA TYR A 48 11.07 -9.04 -13.47
C TYR A 48 9.87 -9.67 -12.73
N GLU A 49 8.69 -9.09 -12.89
CA GLU A 49 7.48 -9.59 -12.22
C GLU A 49 7.03 -10.92 -12.85
N THR A 50 7.06 -11.96 -12.05
CA THR A 50 6.69 -13.30 -12.47
C THR A 50 5.27 -13.68 -12.05
N ASP A 51 4.69 -12.98 -11.07
CA ASP A 51 3.37 -13.30 -10.53
C ASP A 51 2.26 -12.98 -11.53
N SER A 52 1.57 -14.02 -11.98
CA SER A 52 0.45 -13.90 -12.90
C SER A 52 -0.74 -13.11 -12.34
N ARG A 53 -0.85 -12.94 -11.01
CA ARG A 53 -1.90 -12.11 -10.38
C ARG A 53 -1.61 -10.62 -10.47
N ARG A 54 -0.33 -10.24 -10.58
CA ARG A 54 0.11 -8.84 -10.73
C ARG A 54 0.13 -8.38 -12.18
N LYS A 55 -0.03 -9.33 -13.11
CA LYS A 55 -0.09 -9.11 -14.55
C LYS A 55 -1.48 -8.64 -14.97
N VAL A 56 -1.53 -7.56 -15.74
CA VAL A 56 -2.79 -6.97 -16.24
C VAL A 56 -3.03 -7.45 -17.68
N GLN A 57 -4.28 -7.78 -18.01
CA GLN A 57 -4.66 -8.06 -19.40
C GLN A 57 -4.57 -6.75 -20.22
N PRO A 58 -3.92 -6.77 -21.40
CA PRO A 58 -3.94 -5.61 -22.28
C PRO A 58 -5.39 -5.29 -22.70
N PRO A 59 -5.74 -4.01 -22.88
CA PRO A 59 -7.02 -3.62 -23.47
C PRO A 59 -7.20 -4.33 -24.82
N LEU A 60 -8.39 -4.87 -25.09
CA LEU A 60 -8.71 -5.55 -26.36
C LEU A 60 -8.51 -4.66 -27.61
N THR A 61 -8.35 -3.35 -27.42
CA THR A 61 -8.20 -2.33 -28.47
C THR A 61 -6.81 -1.72 -28.55
N ALA A 62 -5.81 -2.22 -27.81
CA ALA A 62 -4.46 -1.68 -27.85
C ALA A 62 -3.83 -1.94 -29.24
N ASP A 63 -3.70 -0.88 -30.03
CA ASP A 63 -3.04 -0.93 -31.33
C ASP A 63 -1.51 -1.02 -31.15
N SER A 64 -0.83 -1.62 -32.12
CA SER A 64 0.57 -2.08 -32.06
C SER A 64 1.60 -0.93 -32.09
N SER A 65 1.16 0.32 -31.89
CA SER A 65 1.86 1.54 -32.28
C SER A 65 2.17 2.50 -31.13
N ASP A 66 1.64 2.27 -29.92
CA ASP A 66 2.08 2.98 -28.72
C ASP A 66 3.30 2.26 -28.09
N GLY A 67 4.33 3.05 -27.78
CA GLY A 67 5.68 2.62 -27.42
C GLY A 67 5.85 1.67 -26.22
N PRO A 68 7.11 1.40 -25.82
CA PRO A 68 7.56 0.08 -25.41
C PRO A 68 7.12 -0.25 -23.99
N THR A 69 6.25 -1.25 -23.83
CA THR A 69 6.33 -2.28 -22.76
C THR A 69 5.32 -3.42 -22.92
N CYS A 70 4.34 -3.33 -23.82
CA CYS A 70 3.46 -4.45 -24.12
C CYS A 70 3.82 -5.00 -25.50
N ASP A 71 4.85 -5.83 -25.59
CA ASP A 71 5.07 -6.62 -26.80
C ASP A 71 4.04 -7.77 -26.83
N CYS A 72 2.88 -7.46 -27.40
CA CYS A 72 1.73 -8.36 -27.54
C CYS A 72 2.06 -9.65 -28.33
N TYR A 73 3.21 -9.69 -29.02
CA TYR A 73 3.65 -10.87 -29.76
C TYR A 73 4.33 -11.93 -28.88
N ILE A 74 4.83 -11.57 -27.69
CA ILE A 74 5.56 -12.49 -26.80
C ILE A 74 4.94 -12.56 -25.39
N HIS A 75 4.39 -11.46 -24.88
CA HIS A 75 3.76 -11.41 -23.55
C HIS A 75 2.30 -10.97 -23.64
N VAL A 76 1.37 -11.91 -23.39
CA VAL A 76 -0.11 -11.71 -23.34
C VAL A 76 -0.54 -10.89 -22.10
N THR A 77 0.41 -10.33 -21.37
CA THR A 77 0.26 -9.75 -20.04
C THR A 77 1.21 -8.56 -19.89
N CYS A 78 0.67 -7.38 -19.62
CA CYS A 78 1.48 -6.20 -19.33
C CYS A 78 1.87 -6.17 -17.84
N LEU A 79 3.08 -5.70 -17.57
CA LEU A 79 3.52 -5.37 -16.21
C LEU A 79 2.69 -4.19 -15.69
N PRO A 80 2.36 -4.14 -14.39
CA PRO A 80 1.62 -3.03 -13.82
C PRO A 80 2.54 -1.79 -13.79
N GLN A 81 2.41 -0.95 -14.81
CA GLN A 81 2.97 0.39 -14.84
C GLN A 81 2.37 1.22 -13.70
N VAL A 82 3.01 2.33 -13.34
CA VAL A 82 2.49 3.25 -12.31
C VAL A 82 2.61 4.70 -12.77
N CYS A 83 1.66 5.53 -12.35
CA CYS A 83 1.73 6.97 -12.49
C CYS A 83 2.18 7.59 -11.17
N THR A 84 3.03 8.60 -11.24
CA THR A 84 3.55 9.31 -10.06
C THR A 84 2.89 10.68 -9.88
N ASN A 85 3.07 11.29 -8.72
CA ASN A 85 2.67 12.68 -8.43
C ASN A 85 3.31 13.73 -9.35
N HIS A 86 4.34 13.36 -10.12
CA HIS A 86 4.93 14.20 -11.18
C HIS A 86 4.27 14.01 -12.55
N ASN A 87 3.18 13.24 -12.62
CA ASN A 87 2.52 12.84 -13.87
C ASN A 87 3.46 12.10 -14.84
N GLU A 88 4.41 11.35 -14.29
CA GLU A 88 5.34 10.50 -15.05
C GLU A 88 4.92 9.04 -14.93
N THR A 89 4.90 8.33 -16.07
CA THR A 89 4.63 6.88 -16.12
C THR A 89 5.92 6.10 -15.95
N TRP A 90 5.92 5.15 -15.02
CA TRP A 90 7.04 4.27 -14.73
C TRP A 90 6.68 2.82 -15.03
N THR A 91 7.71 2.02 -15.32
CA THR A 91 7.54 0.61 -15.74
C THR A 91 7.10 -0.31 -14.61
N SER A 92 7.37 0.05 -13.36
CA SER A 92 6.92 -0.65 -12.16
C SER A 92 6.98 0.27 -10.94
N ASP A 93 6.27 -0.11 -9.89
CA ASP A 93 6.36 0.49 -8.56
C ASP A 93 7.77 0.39 -7.96
N CYS A 94 8.46 -0.74 -8.17
CA CYS A 94 9.84 -0.94 -7.75
C CYS A 94 10.77 0.16 -8.28
N GLU A 95 10.66 0.56 -9.55
CA GLU A 95 11.53 1.58 -10.12
C GLU A 95 11.29 2.96 -9.49
N VAL A 96 10.05 3.27 -9.10
CA VAL A 96 9.73 4.51 -8.37
C VAL A 96 10.38 4.50 -6.98
N TYR A 97 10.22 3.41 -6.23
CA TYR A 97 10.81 3.30 -4.90
C TYR A 97 12.35 3.29 -4.94
N ARG A 98 12.92 2.61 -5.93
CA ARG A 98 14.36 2.64 -6.20
C ARG A 98 14.85 4.06 -6.45
N GLN A 99 14.17 4.81 -7.32
CA GLN A 99 14.53 6.19 -7.63
C GLN A 99 14.47 7.08 -6.39
N ARG A 100 13.42 6.94 -5.57
CA ARG A 100 13.28 7.65 -4.29
C ARG A 100 14.44 7.32 -3.34
N CYS A 101 14.78 6.03 -3.19
CA CYS A 101 15.90 5.58 -2.37
C CYS A 101 17.23 6.19 -2.82
N LEU A 102 17.54 6.13 -4.12
CA LEU A 102 18.77 6.71 -4.67
C LEU A 102 18.88 8.22 -4.40
N CYS A 103 17.76 8.93 -4.42
CA CYS A 103 17.72 10.36 -4.14
C CYS A 103 17.83 10.68 -2.64
N LEU A 104 17.27 9.85 -1.76
CA LEU A 104 17.46 9.94 -0.30
C LEU A 104 18.93 9.69 0.09
N ASP A 105 19.58 8.73 -0.55
CA ASP A 105 20.99 8.39 -0.30
C ASP A 105 21.98 9.30 -1.05
N HIS A 106 21.50 10.38 -1.69
CA HIS A 106 22.31 11.33 -2.47
C HIS A 106 23.20 10.68 -3.53
N SER A 107 22.74 9.56 -4.12
CA SER A 107 23.46 8.85 -5.17
C SER A 107 23.56 9.67 -6.45
N GLU A 108 24.66 9.53 -7.19
CA GLU A 108 24.82 10.12 -8.52
C GLU A 108 23.80 9.58 -9.55
N LEU A 109 23.20 8.41 -9.27
CA LEU A 109 22.14 7.81 -10.09
C LEU A 109 20.76 8.45 -9.83
N CYS A 110 20.66 9.39 -8.90
CA CYS A 110 19.44 10.15 -8.70
C CYS A 110 19.18 11.07 -9.91
N ARG A 111 17.97 10.99 -10.49
CA ARG A 111 17.56 11.84 -11.63
C ARG A 111 17.38 13.31 -11.24
N GLY A 112 17.21 13.61 -9.95
CA GLY A 112 17.13 14.97 -9.43
C GLY A 112 16.45 15.06 -8.05
N PRO A 113 16.62 16.19 -7.33
CA PRO A 113 16.11 16.37 -5.98
C PRO A 113 14.58 16.34 -5.89
N GLN A 114 13.86 16.62 -6.97
CA GLN A 114 12.40 16.52 -7.02
C GLN A 114 11.90 15.10 -6.72
N TYR A 115 12.70 14.06 -7.03
CA TYR A 115 12.34 12.67 -6.80
C TYR A 115 12.56 12.21 -5.34
N HIS A 116 13.02 13.09 -4.44
CA HIS A 116 13.14 12.78 -3.01
C HIS A 116 11.78 12.47 -2.36
N HIS A 117 10.71 13.08 -2.89
CA HIS A 117 9.33 12.90 -2.45
C HIS A 117 8.45 12.32 -3.56
N VAL A 118 9.04 11.62 -4.54
CA VAL A 118 8.23 10.93 -5.55
C VAL A 118 7.39 9.85 -4.87
N GLN A 119 6.10 9.85 -5.20
CA GLN A 119 5.15 8.87 -4.75
C GLN A 119 4.35 8.34 -5.94
N ILE A 120 3.89 7.10 -5.82
CA ILE A 120 2.94 6.54 -6.76
C ILE A 120 1.59 7.19 -6.45
N GLU A 121 0.95 7.75 -7.47
CA GLU A 121 -0.39 8.30 -7.36
C GLU A 121 -1.41 7.18 -7.56
N TYR A 122 -1.23 6.38 -8.63
CA TYR A 122 -2.07 5.22 -8.92
C TYR A 122 -1.36 4.21 -9.84
N TYR A 123 -1.88 2.97 -9.84
CA TYR A 123 -1.41 1.92 -10.74
C TYR A 123 -1.98 2.10 -12.15
N GLY A 124 -1.14 1.97 -13.16
CA GLY A 124 -1.45 2.18 -14.57
C GLY A 124 -0.60 3.26 -15.22
N THR A 125 -0.86 3.56 -16.49
CA THR A 125 -0.22 4.69 -17.18
C THR A 125 -0.81 6.02 -16.72
N CYS A 126 -0.03 7.08 -16.80
CA CYS A 126 -0.53 8.42 -16.55
C CYS A 126 -1.62 8.79 -17.56
N ARG A 127 -2.68 9.40 -17.05
CA ARG A 127 -3.89 9.79 -17.78
C ARG A 127 -4.26 11.19 -17.37
N GLU A 128 -4.88 11.90 -18.29
CA GLU A 128 -5.47 13.19 -17.96
C GLU A 128 -6.67 12.96 -17.05
N MET A 129 -6.58 13.47 -15.82
CA MET A 129 -7.65 13.44 -14.84
C MET A 129 -8.32 14.81 -14.84
N PRO A 130 -9.66 14.89 -14.94
CA PRO A 130 -10.37 16.15 -14.87
C PRO A 130 -10.23 16.77 -13.47
N GLU A 131 -10.39 18.08 -13.36
CA GLU A 131 -10.48 18.72 -12.05
C GLU A 131 -11.80 18.36 -11.35
N CYS A 132 -11.77 18.22 -10.03
CA CYS A 132 -12.97 17.90 -9.26
C CYS A 132 -13.84 19.14 -9.10
N SER A 133 -15.05 19.09 -9.67
CA SER A 133 -16.00 20.19 -9.54
C SER A 133 -16.57 20.29 -8.13
N ASP A 134 -17.04 21.48 -7.76
CA ASP A 134 -17.63 21.72 -6.44
C ASP A 134 -18.86 20.83 -6.17
N ASP A 135 -19.66 20.56 -7.21
CA ASP A 135 -20.83 19.68 -7.11
C ASP A 135 -20.42 18.22 -6.86
N GLU A 136 -19.38 17.74 -7.55
CA GLU A 136 -18.84 16.39 -7.35
C GLU A 136 -18.25 16.23 -5.95
N MET A 137 -17.50 17.23 -5.49
CA MET A 137 -16.89 17.28 -4.16
C MET A 137 -17.94 17.34 -3.05
N ALA A 138 -19.04 18.07 -3.24
CA ALA A 138 -20.12 18.15 -2.26
C ALA A 138 -20.82 16.79 -2.04
N ASP A 139 -20.87 15.95 -3.08
CA ASP A 139 -21.44 14.61 -3.00
C ASP A 139 -20.42 13.51 -2.66
N PHE A 140 -19.12 13.78 -2.84
CA PHE A 140 -18.05 12.81 -2.64
C PHE A 140 -18.05 12.15 -1.24
N PRO A 141 -18.17 12.89 -0.12
CA PRO A 141 -18.22 12.28 1.22
C PRO A 141 -19.29 11.19 1.36
N ARG A 142 -20.45 11.40 0.73
CA ARG A 142 -21.57 10.45 0.72
C ARG A 142 -21.25 9.20 -0.08
N ARG A 143 -20.66 9.34 -1.26
CA ARG A 143 -20.23 8.20 -2.08
C ARG A 143 -19.12 7.42 -1.39
N MET A 144 -18.19 8.12 -0.75
CA MET A 144 -17.06 7.52 -0.05
C MET A 144 -17.53 6.63 1.10
N ARG A 145 -18.39 7.11 2.00
CA ARG A 145 -18.92 6.28 3.11
C ARG A 145 -19.78 5.10 2.62
N ASP A 146 -20.54 5.26 1.54
CA ASP A 146 -21.28 4.15 0.93
C ASP A 146 -20.33 3.12 0.31
N TRP A 147 -19.27 3.58 -0.34
CA TRP A 147 -18.23 2.72 -0.90
C TRP A 147 -17.50 1.94 0.20
N LEU A 148 -17.07 2.61 1.28
CA LEU A 148 -16.42 1.97 2.44
C LEU A 148 -17.28 0.85 3.03
N PHE A 149 -18.57 1.09 3.21
CA PHE A 149 -19.50 0.07 3.68
C PHE A 149 -19.60 -1.13 2.73
N ASN A 150 -19.67 -0.89 1.41
CA ASN A 150 -19.70 -1.98 0.44
C ASN A 150 -18.40 -2.78 0.43
N ILE A 151 -17.23 -2.14 0.56
CA ILE A 151 -15.95 -2.84 0.68
C ILE A 151 -15.93 -3.71 1.94
N MET A 152 -16.38 -3.18 3.09
CA MET A 152 -16.47 -3.94 4.34
C MET A 152 -17.35 -5.18 4.18
N ARG A 153 -18.52 -5.04 3.55
CA ARG A 153 -19.43 -6.16 3.27
C ARG A 153 -18.78 -7.20 2.35
N ASP A 154 -18.15 -6.77 1.26
CA ASP A 154 -17.50 -7.68 0.31
C ASP A 154 -16.37 -8.49 0.97
N LEU A 155 -15.62 -7.88 1.89
CA LEU A 155 -14.60 -8.57 2.70
C LEU A 155 -15.23 -9.55 3.70
N ALA A 156 -16.35 -9.17 4.32
CA ALA A 156 -17.10 -10.05 5.22
C ALA A 156 -17.61 -11.31 4.49
N GLU A 157 -18.14 -11.17 3.28
CA GLU A 157 -18.60 -12.27 2.43
C GLU A 157 -17.46 -13.22 2.06
N ARG A 158 -16.27 -12.68 1.80
CA ARG A 158 -15.05 -13.46 1.47
C ARG A 158 -14.35 -14.04 2.70
N ARG A 159 -14.83 -13.73 3.91
CA ARG A 159 -14.23 -14.14 5.20
C ARG A 159 -12.81 -13.61 5.38
N GLU A 160 -12.57 -12.39 4.91
CA GLU A 160 -11.28 -11.70 5.00
C GLU A 160 -11.24 -10.72 6.20
N LEU A 161 -12.36 -10.53 6.93
CA LEU A 161 -12.41 -9.72 8.15
C LEU A 161 -12.08 -10.53 9.41
N THR A 162 -11.47 -9.88 10.41
CA THR A 162 -11.31 -10.44 11.76
C THR A 162 -12.68 -10.64 12.44
N PRO A 163 -12.78 -11.50 13.47
CA PRO A 163 -14.04 -11.69 14.20
C PRO A 163 -14.62 -10.39 14.77
N HIS A 164 -13.77 -9.46 15.22
CA HIS A 164 -14.16 -8.14 15.71
C HIS A 164 -14.80 -7.29 14.62
N TYR A 165 -14.12 -7.16 13.47
CA TYR A 165 -14.64 -6.40 12.34
C TYR A 165 -15.88 -7.02 11.71
N LEU A 166 -16.00 -8.35 11.70
CA LEU A 166 -17.21 -9.05 11.26
C LEU A 166 -18.42 -8.75 12.17
N ALA A 167 -18.20 -8.59 13.49
CA ALA A 167 -19.27 -8.19 14.39
C ALA A 167 -19.74 -6.75 14.12
N MET A 168 -18.80 -5.84 13.84
CA MET A 168 -19.11 -4.46 13.47
C MET A 168 -19.87 -4.36 12.13
N GLU A 169 -19.52 -5.19 11.16
CA GLU A 169 -20.24 -5.28 9.87
C GLU A 169 -21.69 -5.74 10.08
N ARG A 170 -21.93 -6.79 10.87
CA ARG A 170 -23.29 -7.27 11.18
C ARG A 170 -24.13 -6.25 11.91
N GLU A 171 -23.52 -5.49 12.83
CA GLU A 171 -24.18 -4.37 13.49
C GLU A 171 -24.58 -3.30 12.47
N ALA A 172 -23.68 -2.97 11.54
CA ALA A 172 -23.87 -1.99 10.47
C ALA A 172 -25.00 -2.38 9.49
N GLU A 173 -25.21 -3.67 9.20
CA GLU A 173 -26.37 -4.12 8.42
C GLU A 173 -27.70 -3.93 9.16
N SER A 174 -27.70 -4.13 10.48
CA SER A 174 -28.92 -4.09 11.30
C SER A 174 -29.33 -2.68 11.73
N ASN A 175 -28.37 -1.75 11.85
CA ASN A 175 -28.59 -0.41 12.37
C ASN A 175 -28.07 0.67 11.40
N LEU A 176 -28.99 1.45 10.83
CA LEU A 176 -28.65 2.49 9.85
C LEU A 176 -27.77 3.61 10.42
N THR A 177 -27.82 3.90 11.73
CA THR A 177 -26.97 4.94 12.33
C THR A 177 -25.51 4.49 12.44
N ARG A 178 -25.30 3.21 12.77
CA ARG A 178 -23.97 2.60 12.86
C ARG A 178 -23.43 2.13 11.51
N ARG A 179 -24.28 2.05 10.48
CA ARG A 179 -23.93 1.54 9.14
C ARG A 179 -22.63 2.12 8.59
N TRP A 180 -22.56 3.44 8.56
CA TRP A 180 -21.45 4.15 7.96
C TRP A 180 -20.35 4.44 8.97
N THR A 181 -20.71 4.63 10.24
CA THR A 181 -19.74 4.88 11.30
C THR A 181 -18.86 3.67 11.55
N ASN A 182 -19.43 2.46 11.64
CA ASN A 182 -18.67 1.23 11.81
C ASN A 182 -17.73 0.97 10.62
N ALA A 183 -18.21 1.21 9.39
CA ALA A 183 -17.38 1.08 8.19
C ALA A 183 -16.25 2.11 8.14
N ALA A 184 -16.51 3.35 8.56
CA ALA A 184 -15.51 4.41 8.62
C ALA A 184 -14.44 4.14 9.68
N VAL A 185 -14.85 3.71 10.88
CA VAL A 185 -13.94 3.31 11.97
C VAL A 185 -13.11 2.11 11.56
N TRP A 186 -13.75 1.03 11.06
CA TRP A 186 -13.02 -0.13 10.54
C TRP A 186 -11.98 0.27 9.52
N LYS A 187 -12.34 1.09 8.52
CA LYS A 187 -11.39 1.45 7.49
C LYS A 187 -10.24 2.30 8.05
N TRP A 188 -10.53 3.22 8.96
CA TRP A 188 -9.49 4.02 9.59
C TRP A 188 -8.51 3.14 10.37
N CYS A 189 -9.00 2.18 11.16
CA CYS A 189 -8.17 1.19 11.87
C CYS A 189 -7.40 0.25 10.93
N ASP A 190 -7.97 -0.09 9.77
CA ASP A 190 -7.31 -0.91 8.74
C ASP A 190 -6.16 -0.15 8.05
N LEU A 191 -6.23 1.19 8.02
CA LEU A 191 -5.15 2.03 7.48
C LEU A 191 -4.07 2.31 8.53
N ASP A 192 -4.44 2.63 9.77
CA ASP A 192 -3.57 2.82 10.94
C ASP A 192 -3.12 1.46 11.51
N ALA A 193 -2.58 0.59 10.66
CA ALA A 193 -2.19 -0.77 11.01
C ALA A 193 -0.66 -0.97 11.09
N HIS A 194 0.12 -0.01 10.62
CA HIS A 194 1.58 -0.15 10.48
C HIS A 194 2.34 0.24 11.77
N ASP A 195 1.96 1.36 12.38
CA ASP A 195 2.52 1.88 13.64
C ASP A 195 1.48 1.99 14.77
N ASN A 196 0.18 1.90 14.44
CA ASN A 196 -0.95 2.03 15.39
C ASN A 196 -0.82 3.31 16.24
N ASP A 197 -0.39 4.40 15.63
CA ASP A 197 -0.09 5.66 16.31
C ASP A 197 -1.31 6.59 16.44
N ARG A 198 -2.48 6.08 16.03
CA ARG A 198 -3.80 6.71 16.08
C ARG A 198 -3.94 7.90 15.16
N PHE A 199 -3.24 7.86 14.03
CA PHE A 199 -3.49 8.74 12.91
C PHE A 199 -3.16 8.03 11.60
N VAL A 200 -3.79 8.44 10.51
CA VAL A 200 -3.49 7.88 9.20
C VAL A 200 -2.57 8.85 8.46
N SER A 201 -1.36 8.40 8.17
CA SER A 201 -0.38 9.16 7.38
C SER A 201 -0.71 9.14 5.88
N ARG A 202 -0.10 10.06 5.11
CA ARG A 202 -0.18 10.03 3.64
C ARG A 202 0.24 8.69 3.02
N HIS A 203 1.17 7.97 3.65
CA HIS A 203 1.63 6.67 3.13
C HIS A 203 0.61 5.57 3.37
N GLU A 204 -0.11 5.60 4.50
CA GLU A 204 -1.17 4.65 4.83
C GLU A 204 -2.44 4.89 4.03
N LEU A 205 -2.67 6.09 3.50
CA LEU A 205 -3.76 6.35 2.55
C LEU A 205 -3.54 5.70 1.18
N PHE A 206 -2.35 5.17 0.91
CA PHE A 206 -2.00 4.59 -0.39
C PHE A 206 -2.96 3.49 -0.88
N PRO A 207 -3.43 2.54 -0.06
CA PRO A 207 -4.40 1.52 -0.48
C PRO A 207 -5.78 2.08 -0.86
N ILE A 208 -6.10 3.32 -0.48
CA ILE A 208 -7.31 4.01 -0.89
C ILE A 208 -7.08 4.87 -2.14
N ARG A 209 -5.92 5.56 -2.22
CA ARG A 209 -5.58 6.44 -3.36
C ARG A 209 -5.20 5.68 -4.63
N ALA A 210 -4.45 4.60 -4.51
CA ALA A 210 -3.71 4.02 -5.62
C ALA A 210 -4.40 2.92 -6.46
N PRO A 211 -5.37 2.13 -5.98
CA PRO A 211 -6.02 1.12 -6.81
C PRO A 211 -6.67 1.72 -8.07
N LEU A 212 -6.71 1.00 -9.18
CA LEU A 212 -7.42 1.46 -10.40
C LEU A 212 -8.92 1.78 -10.17
N LEU A 213 -9.49 1.30 -9.07
CA LEU A 213 -10.86 1.61 -8.65
C LEU A 213 -11.02 3.08 -8.20
N SER A 214 -9.94 3.72 -7.75
CA SER A 214 -9.89 5.11 -7.27
C SER A 214 -9.37 6.10 -8.33
N LEU A 215 -9.53 5.80 -9.63
CA LEU A 215 -9.41 6.80 -10.73
C LEU A 215 -10.49 7.90 -10.66
N GLU A 216 -10.96 8.18 -9.46
CA GLU A 216 -11.89 9.21 -9.08
C GLU A 216 -11.05 10.44 -8.72
N HIS A 217 -11.21 11.48 -9.51
CA HIS A 217 -10.39 12.68 -9.48
C HIS A 217 -10.64 13.57 -8.25
N CYS A 218 -11.65 13.26 -7.44
CA CYS A 218 -11.96 13.97 -6.20
C CYS A 218 -11.29 13.36 -4.97
N ILE A 219 -10.76 12.13 -5.04
CA ILE A 219 -10.21 11.45 -3.86
C ILE A 219 -9.02 12.18 -3.25
N ALA A 220 -8.06 12.61 -4.08
CA ALA A 220 -6.89 13.34 -3.62
C ALA A 220 -7.27 14.71 -3.01
N PRO A 221 -8.01 15.60 -3.72
CA PRO A 221 -8.41 16.88 -3.14
C PRO A 221 -9.40 16.74 -1.98
N PHE A 222 -10.12 15.62 -1.86
CA PHE A 222 -10.93 15.32 -0.68
C PHE A 222 -10.06 15.02 0.53
N LEU A 223 -9.11 14.08 0.40
CA LEU A 223 -8.23 13.71 1.51
C LEU A 223 -7.36 14.89 1.98
N ASP A 224 -6.92 15.75 1.05
CA ASP A 224 -6.19 16.96 1.40
C ASP A 224 -7.06 18.01 2.12
N LYS A 225 -8.39 17.96 1.97
CA LYS A 225 -9.33 18.79 2.73
C LYS A 225 -9.68 18.20 4.09
N CYS A 226 -9.38 16.93 4.32
CA CYS A 226 -9.64 16.29 5.60
C CYS A 226 -8.57 16.59 6.65
N ASP A 227 -7.36 16.92 6.20
CA ASP A 227 -6.26 17.41 7.02
C ASP A 227 -6.50 18.90 7.33
N ASP A 228 -7.30 19.18 8.38
CA ASP A 228 -7.76 20.53 8.72
C ASP A 228 -6.62 21.42 9.26
N ASP A 229 -5.59 20.81 9.88
CA ASP A 229 -4.44 21.50 10.47
C ASP A 229 -3.14 21.41 9.64
N ASP A 230 -3.20 20.76 8.46
CA ASP A 230 -2.11 20.60 7.47
C ASP A 230 -0.85 19.95 8.06
N ASP A 231 -1.03 19.04 9.02
CA ASP A 231 0.06 18.33 9.69
C ASP A 231 0.45 17.01 8.99
N HIS A 232 -0.23 16.71 7.88
CA HIS A 232 -0.10 15.53 7.02
C HIS A 232 -0.52 14.21 7.67
N ARG A 233 -1.32 14.29 8.73
CA ARG A 233 -1.97 13.17 9.40
C ARG A 233 -3.48 13.39 9.42
N ILE A 234 -4.23 12.29 9.45
CA ILE A 234 -5.68 12.34 9.56
C ILE A 234 -6.10 11.57 10.80
N THR A 235 -6.57 12.30 11.80
CA THR A 235 -7.13 11.72 13.03
C THR A 235 -8.51 11.11 12.77
N LEU A 236 -8.99 10.25 13.67
CA LEU A 236 -10.34 9.69 13.58
C LEU A 236 -11.43 10.78 13.59
N ALA A 237 -11.21 11.86 14.33
CA ALA A 237 -12.14 12.99 14.40
C ALA A 237 -12.22 13.74 13.06
N GLU A 238 -11.07 14.03 12.45
CA GLU A 238 -10.99 14.65 11.12
C GLU A 238 -11.61 13.76 10.06
N TRP A 239 -11.25 12.48 10.04
CA TRP A 239 -11.80 11.48 9.13
C TRP A 239 -13.34 11.42 9.21
N GLY A 240 -13.86 11.34 10.42
CA GLY A 240 -15.29 11.32 10.70
C GLY A 240 -16.02 12.58 10.26
N LYS A 241 -15.47 13.75 10.60
CA LYS A 241 -15.98 15.06 10.17
C LYS A 241 -15.99 15.18 8.64
N CYS A 242 -14.93 14.71 7.99
CA CYS A 242 -14.80 14.72 6.54
C CYS A 242 -15.85 13.85 5.84
N LEU A 243 -16.18 12.69 6.44
CA LEU A 243 -17.24 11.79 5.99
C LEU A 243 -18.66 12.22 6.42
N GLN A 244 -18.79 13.42 7.01
CA GLN A 244 -20.06 13.98 7.50
C GLN A 244 -20.78 13.05 8.49
N LEU A 245 -20.01 12.43 9.38
CA LEU A 245 -20.50 11.56 10.45
C LEU A 245 -20.65 12.34 11.75
N ASP A 246 -21.54 11.86 12.61
CA ASP A 246 -21.71 12.44 13.95
C ASP A 246 -20.54 12.01 14.85
N GLU A 247 -19.85 12.99 15.43
CA GLU A 247 -18.74 12.78 16.37
C GLU A 247 -19.16 11.94 17.59
N TYR A 248 -20.42 12.00 18.01
CA TYR A 248 -20.91 11.21 19.15
C TYR A 248 -21.03 9.71 18.83
N ASP A 249 -21.19 9.36 17.55
CA ASP A 249 -21.26 7.96 17.12
C ASP A 249 -19.86 7.41 16.79
N LEU A 250 -18.86 8.26 16.63
CA LEU A 250 -17.48 7.91 16.27
C LEU A 250 -16.67 7.52 17.51
N GLU A 251 -16.79 6.25 17.86
CA GLU A 251 -15.99 5.64 18.92
C GLU A 251 -14.80 4.90 18.30
N ASP A 252 -13.60 5.13 18.82
CA ASP A 252 -12.40 4.35 18.51
C ASP A 252 -12.62 2.91 19.02
N ARG A 253 -12.92 2.02 18.08
CA ARG A 253 -13.21 0.59 18.30
C ARG A 253 -12.30 -0.25 17.42
N CYS A 254 -11.02 0.11 17.29
CA CYS A 254 -10.05 -0.73 16.59
C CYS A 254 -9.88 -2.09 17.28
N ASP A 255 -9.52 -3.11 16.50
CA ASP A 255 -9.18 -4.43 17.05
C ASP A 255 -7.89 -4.29 17.86
N GLU A 256 -7.92 -4.54 19.17
CA GLU A 256 -6.69 -4.59 19.96
C GLU A 256 -5.94 -5.86 19.52
N PHE A 257 -4.84 -5.70 18.78
CA PHE A 257 -3.91 -6.82 18.54
C PHE A 257 -3.31 -7.24 19.90
N THR A 258 -4.02 -8.09 20.64
CA THR A 258 -3.42 -8.81 21.75
C THR A 258 -2.43 -9.79 21.15
N ASP A 259 -1.15 -9.56 21.41
CA ASP A 259 -0.03 -10.48 21.17
C ASP A 259 -0.14 -11.76 22.04
N GLU A 260 -1.34 -12.34 22.15
CA GLU A 260 -1.61 -13.58 22.88
C GLU A 260 -1.42 -14.80 21.97
N SER A 261 -0.22 -14.97 21.41
CA SER A 261 0.18 -16.24 20.80
C SER A 261 1.63 -16.68 21.05
N HIS A 262 2.31 -16.13 22.07
CA HIS A 262 3.66 -16.59 22.43
C HIS A 262 3.85 -17.17 23.84
N ASP A 263 2.79 -17.43 24.63
CA ASP A 263 2.94 -18.20 25.87
C ASP A 263 1.74 -19.12 26.11
N ALA A 264 1.65 -20.19 25.33
CA ALA A 264 0.87 -21.37 25.68
C ALA A 264 1.50 -22.62 25.06
N ASP A 265 2.59 -23.09 25.67
CA ASP A 265 2.75 -24.50 26.05
C ASP A 265 4.02 -24.64 26.90
N ALA A 266 3.79 -24.77 28.20
CA ALA A 266 4.73 -25.27 29.19
C ALA A 266 4.60 -26.81 29.31
#